data_AF-A0A2E4JTA7-F1
#
_entry.id   AF-A0A2E4JTA7-F1
#
_cell.length_a   1.000
_cell.length_b   1.000
_cell.length_c   1.000
_cell.angle_alpha   90.00
_cell.angle_beta   90.00
_cell.angle_gamma   90.00
#
_symmetry.space_group_name_H-M   'P 1'
#
loop_
_entity.id
_entity.type
_entity.pdbx_description
1 polymer ?
#
loop_
_entity_poly.entity_id
_entity_poly.type
_entity_poly.pdbx_seq_one_letter_code
_entity_poly.pdbx_strand_id
1 'polypeptide(L)'
;MSKKLNALLDTLDDVKNPKEKVGVLHVNKVAWGGGPSSWRPSFHNGPNWDDRTVEHLVAYVEVDKNWSVNKKLEKVFMKTNSITDAWWNNKEVTKMFSGKACRSTSIGDIVIIGTNKYKCESTGWSKTAWKKPLHEWKEIGVMDSASLRRAYNELCK
;
A
#
# COMPACT_ATOMS: atom_id res chain seq x y z
N MET A 1 32.55 -1.57 18.78
CA MET A 1 32.50 -0.30 18.00
C MET A 1 31.75 0.76 18.80
N SER A 2 32.18 2.01 18.76
CA SER A 2 31.53 3.10 19.51
C SER A 2 30.24 3.55 18.83
N LYS A 3 29.23 3.97 19.59
CA LYS A 3 27.94 4.47 19.06
C LYS A 3 28.13 5.63 18.06
N LYS A 4 29.18 6.45 18.24
CA LYS A 4 29.51 7.56 17.34
C LYS A 4 30.02 7.07 15.99
N LEU A 5 30.80 5.98 15.96
CA LEU A 5 31.32 5.43 14.70
C LEU A 5 30.19 4.85 13.84
N ASN A 6 29.24 4.13 14.46
CA ASN A 6 28.09 3.58 13.73
C ASN A 6 27.22 4.70 13.14
N ALA A 7 26.94 5.75 13.91
CA ALA A 7 26.17 6.90 13.42
C ALA A 7 26.86 7.59 12.23
N LEU A 8 28.19 7.72 12.26
CA LEU A 8 28.94 8.30 11.14
C LEU A 8 28.91 7.41 9.90
N LEU A 9 29.02 6.09 10.06
CA LEU A 9 28.92 5.14 8.95
C LEU A 9 27.53 5.20 8.30
N ASP A 10 26.47 5.20 9.13
CA ASP A 10 25.09 5.32 8.64
C ASP A 10 24.89 6.63 7.84
N THR A 11 25.41 7.76 8.34
CA THR A 11 25.32 9.04 7.61
C THR A 11 26.12 9.04 6.31
N LEU A 12 27.27 8.38 6.26
CA LEU A 12 28.10 8.33 5.06
C LEU A 12 27.45 7.46 3.97
N ASP A 13 26.80 6.37 4.38
CA ASP A 13 26.05 5.50 3.49
C ASP A 13 24.81 6.19 2.94
N ASP A 14 24.09 6.98 3.75
CA ASP A 14 22.94 7.76 3.30
C ASP A 14 23.32 8.86 2.29
N VAL A 15 24.53 9.43 2.40
CA VAL A 15 25.05 10.42 1.42
C VAL A 15 25.45 9.74 0.11
N LYS A 16 26.06 8.55 0.16
CA LYS A 16 26.47 7.82 -1.04
C LYS A 16 25.30 7.17 -1.76
N ASN A 17 24.31 6.68 -1.01
CA ASN A 17 23.15 5.96 -1.50
C ASN A 17 21.88 6.58 -0.90
N PRO A 18 21.39 7.69 -1.46
CA PRO A 18 20.21 8.36 -0.93
C PRO A 18 19.02 7.40 -0.94
N LYS A 19 18.36 7.26 0.21
CA LYS A 19 17.17 6.42 0.36
C LYS A 19 15.90 7.19 0.03
N GLU A 20 14.92 6.47 -0.49
CA GLU A 20 13.55 6.93 -0.75
C GLU A 20 12.57 6.01 -0.01
N LYS A 21 11.51 6.59 0.55
CA LYS A 21 10.43 5.84 1.19
C LYS A 21 9.37 5.47 0.17
N VAL A 22 9.06 4.19 0.09
CA VAL A 22 8.02 3.62 -0.76
C VAL A 22 6.88 3.11 0.11
N GLY A 23 5.65 3.53 -0.20
CA GLY A 23 4.45 3.14 0.55
C GLY A 23 3.88 1.81 0.05
N VAL A 24 3.44 0.96 0.97
CA VAL A 24 2.76 -0.32 0.65
C VAL A 24 1.35 -0.29 1.18
N LEU A 25 0.38 -0.53 0.30
CA LEU A 25 -1.03 -0.55 0.61
C LEU A 25 -1.61 -1.92 0.33
N HIS A 26 -2.25 -2.49 1.35
CA HIS A 26 -3.07 -3.67 1.17
C HIS A 26 -4.44 -3.29 0.68
N VAL A 27 -4.86 -3.93 -0.41
CA VAL A 27 -6.20 -3.76 -0.97
C VAL A 27 -7.08 -4.89 -0.47
N ASN A 28 -8.13 -4.55 0.25
CA ASN A 28 -9.16 -5.49 0.68
C ASN A 28 -10.46 -5.20 -0.07
N LYS A 29 -11.04 -6.21 -0.69
CA LYS A 29 -12.41 -6.14 -1.19
C LYS A 29 -13.34 -6.31 -0.02
N VAL A 30 -14.15 -5.30 0.29
CA VAL A 30 -15.25 -5.50 1.23
C VAL A 30 -16.44 -6.09 0.49
N ALA A 31 -16.65 -7.41 0.63
CA ALA A 31 -17.91 -8.01 0.21
C ALA A 31 -19.02 -7.46 1.11
N TRP A 32 -19.99 -6.76 0.54
CA TRP A 32 -21.23 -6.47 1.25
C TRP A 32 -22.18 -7.66 1.18
N GLY A 33 -22.65 -8.05 2.36
CA GLY A 33 -23.91 -8.78 2.54
C GLY A 33 -23.77 -10.28 2.81
N GLY A 34 -23.50 -10.64 4.06
CA GLY A 34 -24.00 -11.90 4.62
C GLY A 34 -25.53 -11.87 4.78
N GLY A 35 -26.26 -11.69 3.68
CA GLY A 35 -27.68 -12.02 3.59
C GLY A 35 -27.84 -13.50 3.22
N PRO A 36 -28.91 -14.18 3.65
CA PRO A 36 -29.09 -15.60 3.39
C PRO A 36 -29.00 -15.87 1.88
N SER A 37 -28.32 -16.95 1.53
CA SER A 37 -27.92 -17.37 0.18
C SER A 37 -29.06 -17.64 -0.80
N SER A 38 -30.30 -17.23 -0.52
CA SER A 38 -31.51 -17.65 -1.23
C SER A 38 -32.24 -16.54 -2.01
N TRP A 39 -31.76 -15.29 -2.05
CA TRP A 39 -32.38 -14.27 -2.92
C TRP A 39 -31.34 -13.45 -3.69
N ARG A 40 -30.99 -13.92 -4.88
CA ARG A 40 -30.40 -13.11 -5.94
C ARG A 40 -31.32 -13.18 -7.17
N PRO A 41 -32.00 -12.09 -7.55
CA PRO A 41 -32.61 -12.01 -8.87
C PRO A 41 -31.49 -11.80 -9.89
N SER A 42 -31.44 -12.69 -10.88
CA SER A 42 -30.49 -12.67 -11.99
C SER A 42 -30.71 -11.46 -12.90
N PHE A 43 -30.19 -10.29 -12.51
CA PHE A 43 -30.06 -9.17 -13.43
C PHE A 43 -28.69 -9.22 -14.10
N HIS A 44 -28.65 -9.83 -15.28
CA HIS A 44 -27.57 -9.64 -16.23
C HIS A 44 -27.65 -8.21 -16.81
N ASN A 45 -26.48 -7.58 -16.95
CA ASN A 45 -26.20 -6.32 -17.66
C ASN A 45 -26.48 -5.01 -16.89
N GLY A 46 -25.48 -4.58 -16.10
CA GLY A 46 -25.27 -3.20 -15.64
C GLY A 46 -23.80 -2.99 -15.24
N PRO A 47 -23.23 -1.78 -15.28
CA PRO A 47 -21.86 -1.56 -14.82
C PRO A 47 -21.79 -1.95 -13.34
N ASN A 48 -20.74 -2.66 -12.94
CA ASN A 48 -20.63 -3.24 -11.59
C ASN A 48 -20.54 -2.12 -10.52
N TRP A 49 -21.67 -1.74 -9.93
CA TRP A 49 -21.77 -0.66 -8.95
C TRP A 49 -21.88 -1.19 -7.51
N ASP A 50 -20.78 -1.73 -6.94
CA ASP A 50 -20.41 -1.66 -5.49
C ASP A 50 -19.25 -2.58 -5.01
N ASP A 51 -18.15 -2.76 -5.79
CA ASP A 51 -16.88 -3.26 -5.23
C ASP A 51 -16.16 -2.14 -4.46
N ARG A 52 -16.53 -1.95 -3.18
CA ARG A 52 -15.75 -1.07 -2.30
C ARG A 52 -14.40 -1.74 -2.03
N THR A 53 -13.37 -1.33 -2.77
CA THR A 53 -11.98 -1.65 -2.47
C THR A 53 -11.45 -0.66 -1.44
N VAL A 54 -11.00 -1.16 -0.29
CA VAL A 54 -10.37 -0.33 0.74
C VAL A 54 -8.87 -0.53 0.68
N GLU A 55 -8.14 0.58 0.51
CA GLU A 55 -6.68 0.62 0.53
C GLU A 55 -6.22 0.98 1.95
N HIS A 56 -5.41 0.13 2.57
CA HIS A 56 -4.82 0.41 3.88
C HIS A 56 -3.31 0.51 3.77
N LEU A 57 -2.74 1.66 4.16
CA LEU A 57 -1.30 1.80 4.31
C LEU A 57 -0.82 0.87 5.43
N VAL A 58 0.06 -0.08 5.10
CA VAL A 58 0.56 -1.08 6.06
C VAL A 58 2.04 -0.90 6.37
N ALA A 59 2.80 -0.30 5.46
CA ALA A 59 4.22 -0.09 5.67
C ALA A 59 4.79 1.03 4.80
N TYR A 60 5.91 1.58 5.27
CA TYR A 60 6.91 2.21 4.41
C TYR A 60 8.12 1.30 4.29
N VAL A 61 8.70 1.22 3.09
CA VAL A 61 9.93 0.50 2.83
C VAL A 61 10.97 1.48 2.31
N GLU A 62 12.14 1.48 2.92
CA GLU A 62 13.28 2.27 2.46
C GLU A 62 13.99 1.53 1.32
N VAL A 63 14.15 2.21 0.19
CA VAL A 63 14.86 1.71 -0.99
C VAL A 63 15.85 2.75 -1.49
N ASP A 64 16.85 2.33 -2.25
CA ASP A 64 17.78 3.25 -2.89
C ASP A 64 17.05 4.07 -3.96
N LYS A 65 17.17 5.40 -3.87
CA LYS A 65 16.53 6.37 -4.76
C LYS A 65 16.98 6.22 -6.20
N ASN A 66 18.21 5.78 -6.44
CA ASN A 66 18.83 5.67 -7.77
C ASN A 66 18.45 4.38 -8.51
N TRP A 67 17.75 3.45 -7.85
CA TRP A 67 17.30 2.22 -8.51
C TRP A 67 16.18 2.48 -9.52
N SER A 68 16.11 1.63 -10.55
CA SER A 68 14.97 1.59 -11.46
C SER A 68 13.69 1.23 -10.71
N VAL A 69 12.55 1.69 -11.22
CA VAL A 69 11.23 1.44 -10.64
C VAL A 69 11.01 -0.06 -10.39
N ASN A 70 11.27 -0.92 -11.38
CA ASN A 70 11.08 -2.36 -11.24
C ASN A 70 11.94 -2.93 -10.09
N LYS A 71 13.20 -2.50 -9.98
CA LYS A 71 14.08 -2.96 -8.90
C LYS A 71 13.59 -2.51 -7.52
N LYS A 72 13.03 -1.30 -7.42
CA LYS A 72 12.37 -0.82 -6.18
C LYS A 72 11.17 -1.69 -5.83
N LEU A 73 10.30 -2.00 -6.79
CA LEU A 73 9.10 -2.82 -6.61
C LEU A 73 9.44 -4.23 -6.15
N GLU A 74 10.40 -4.90 -6.80
CA GLU A 74 10.85 -6.23 -6.39
C GLU A 74 11.45 -6.22 -4.98
N LYS A 75 12.27 -5.22 -4.64
CA LYS A 75 12.82 -5.09 -3.29
C LYS A 75 11.71 -4.96 -2.25
N VAL A 76 10.72 -4.11 -2.51
CA VAL A 76 9.58 -3.89 -1.63
C VAL A 76 8.79 -5.19 -1.44
N PHE A 77 8.53 -5.92 -2.52
CA PHE A 77 7.83 -7.20 -2.47
C PHE A 77 8.59 -8.23 -1.63
N MET A 78 9.89 -8.40 -1.86
CA MET A 78 10.72 -9.29 -1.05
C MET A 78 10.72 -8.92 0.44
N LYS A 79 10.79 -7.62 0.76
CA LYS A 79 10.83 -7.13 2.15
C LYS A 79 9.50 -7.27 2.89
N THR A 80 8.39 -7.31 2.14
CA THR A 80 7.04 -7.49 2.67
C THR A 80 6.52 -8.91 2.50
N ASN A 81 7.40 -9.83 2.09
CA ASN A 81 7.12 -11.26 1.95
C ASN A 81 8.32 -12.07 2.49
N SER A 82 8.46 -12.08 3.81
CA SER A 82 9.52 -12.79 4.53
C SER A 82 8.99 -14.11 5.08
N ILE A 83 9.75 -15.20 4.88
CA ILE A 83 9.41 -16.56 5.36
C ILE A 83 10.07 -16.86 6.71
N THR A 84 11.20 -16.22 7.02
CA THR A 84 12.03 -16.55 8.20
C THR A 84 11.59 -15.86 9.48
N ASP A 85 10.95 -14.71 9.35
CA ASP A 85 10.42 -13.90 10.45
C ASP A 85 9.31 -13.00 9.91
N ALA A 86 8.50 -12.44 10.80
CA ALA A 86 7.54 -11.41 10.51
C ALA A 86 8.17 -10.29 9.65
N TRP A 87 7.61 -10.04 8.47
CA TRP A 87 8.19 -9.14 7.47
C TRP A 87 8.36 -7.70 7.98
N TRP A 88 7.58 -7.30 8.98
CA TRP A 88 7.65 -5.98 9.63
C TRP A 88 8.83 -5.83 10.60
N ASN A 89 9.60 -6.88 10.88
CA ASN A 89 10.82 -6.81 11.70
C ASN A 89 12.06 -6.41 10.88
N ASN A 90 11.92 -6.29 9.55
CA ASN A 90 12.99 -5.82 8.68
C ASN A 90 13.38 -4.37 9.02
N LYS A 91 14.69 -4.09 9.17
CA LYS A 91 15.21 -2.75 9.53
C LYS A 91 14.78 -1.64 8.56
N GLU A 92 14.61 -1.98 7.29
CA GLU A 92 14.22 -1.06 6.21
C GLU A 92 12.69 -0.89 6.12
N VAL A 93 11.91 -1.57 6.97
CA VAL A 93 10.45 -1.56 6.96
C VAL A 93 9.94 -0.83 8.19
N THR A 94 9.19 0.24 7.97
CA THR A 94 8.42 0.92 9.01
C THR A 94 6.97 0.46 8.96
N LYS A 95 6.53 -0.23 10.01
CA LYS A 95 5.15 -0.72 10.17
C LYS A 95 4.16 0.43 10.40
N MET A 96 3.03 0.41 9.70
CA MET A 96 1.96 1.42 9.79
C MET A 96 0.61 0.88 10.31
N PHE A 97 0.49 -0.44 10.51
CA PHE A 97 -0.74 -1.05 11.06
C PHE A 97 -0.66 -1.22 12.58
N SER A 98 -1.79 -1.12 13.28
CA SER A 98 -1.88 -1.26 14.75
C SER A 98 -2.06 -2.72 15.23
N GLY A 99 -2.37 -3.65 14.33
CA GLY A 99 -2.60 -5.06 14.66
C GLY A 99 -1.35 -5.86 15.07
N LYS A 100 -1.57 -7.05 15.66
CA LYS A 100 -0.49 -7.98 16.05
C LYS A 100 0.21 -8.63 14.85
N ALA A 101 -0.51 -8.82 13.76
CA ALA A 101 -0.01 -9.40 12.52
C ALA A 101 -0.62 -8.70 11.30
N CYS A 102 0.05 -8.82 10.17
CA CYS A 102 -0.44 -8.37 8.88
C CYS A 102 0.01 -9.36 7.80
N ARG A 103 -0.86 -9.64 6.83
CA ARG A 103 -0.53 -10.55 5.71
C ARG A 103 0.64 -9.98 4.89
N SER A 104 1.33 -10.84 4.15
CA SER A 104 2.32 -10.39 3.16
C SER A 104 1.64 -9.67 1.99
N THR A 105 2.45 -8.93 1.22
CA THR A 105 2.02 -8.34 -0.06
C THR A 105 1.60 -9.44 -1.05
N SER A 106 0.50 -9.22 -1.76
CA SER A 106 -0.09 -10.17 -2.70
C SER A 106 -0.72 -9.48 -3.92
N ILE A 107 -1.19 -10.28 -4.88
CA ILE A 107 -1.86 -9.81 -6.10
C ILE A 107 -3.01 -8.88 -5.73
N GLY A 108 -3.07 -7.71 -6.38
CA GLY A 108 -4.05 -6.67 -6.10
C GLY A 108 -3.56 -5.56 -5.18
N ASP A 109 -2.50 -5.79 -4.40
CA ASP A 109 -1.91 -4.77 -3.53
C ASP A 109 -1.20 -3.67 -4.33
N ILE A 110 -1.04 -2.52 -3.69
CA ILE A 110 -0.51 -1.31 -4.33
C ILE A 110 0.78 -0.88 -3.65
N VAL A 111 1.77 -0.55 -4.46
CA VAL A 111 3.01 0.10 -4.06
C VAL A 111 3.03 1.54 -4.61
N ILE A 112 3.38 2.51 -3.77
CA ILE A 112 3.45 3.93 -4.14
C ILE A 112 4.90 4.38 -4.12
N ILE A 113 5.37 4.86 -5.27
CA ILE A 113 6.70 5.45 -5.46
C ILE A 113 6.51 6.88 -5.96
N GLY A 114 6.86 7.86 -5.14
CA GLY A 114 6.53 9.27 -5.39
C GLY A 114 5.03 9.48 -5.55
N THR A 115 4.59 9.86 -6.75
CA THR A 115 3.17 10.05 -7.11
C THR A 115 2.57 8.89 -7.91
N ASN A 116 3.38 7.89 -8.27
CA ASN A 116 2.95 6.77 -9.10
C ASN A 116 2.50 5.59 -8.24
N LYS A 117 1.41 4.95 -8.66
CA LYS A 117 0.90 3.71 -8.07
C LYS A 117 1.22 2.53 -8.97
N TYR A 118 1.62 1.42 -8.36
CA TYR A 118 1.93 0.17 -9.03
C TYR A 118 1.16 -0.95 -8.36
N LYS A 119 0.34 -1.65 -9.13
CA LYS A 119 -0.43 -2.79 -8.64
C LYS A 119 0.36 -4.08 -8.86
N CYS A 120 0.40 -4.92 -7.83
CA CYS A 120 0.95 -6.25 -7.92
C CYS A 120 0.01 -7.11 -8.78
N GLU A 121 0.49 -7.66 -9.88
CA GLU A 121 -0.27 -8.57 -10.74
C GLU A 121 0.23 -10.02 -10.56
N SER A 122 -0.44 -10.98 -11.20
CA SER A 122 0.04 -12.37 -11.24
C SER A 122 1.44 -12.50 -11.86
N THR A 123 1.80 -11.58 -12.75
CA THR A 123 3.08 -11.51 -13.42
C THR A 123 3.60 -10.06 -13.38
N GLY A 124 4.42 -9.76 -12.38
CA GLY A 124 5.06 -8.45 -12.23
C GLY A 124 4.12 -7.34 -11.76
N TRP A 125 4.29 -6.16 -12.33
CA TRP A 125 3.68 -4.92 -11.85
C TRP A 125 3.00 -4.14 -12.97
N SER A 126 1.78 -3.66 -12.71
CA SER A 126 1.07 -2.75 -13.61
C SER A 126 1.07 -1.34 -13.03
N LYS A 127 1.46 -0.34 -13.84
CA LYS A 127 1.34 1.06 -13.42
C LYS A 127 -0.14 1.44 -13.47
N THR A 128 -0.71 1.82 -12.32
CA THR A 128 -2.08 2.33 -12.24
C THR A 128 -2.02 3.85 -12.25
N ALA A 129 -2.71 4.47 -13.22
CA ALA A 129 -2.73 5.91 -13.33
C ALA A 129 -3.80 6.50 -12.39
N TRP A 130 -3.47 7.64 -11.77
CA TRP A 130 -4.37 8.58 -11.09
C TRP A 130 -5.04 8.16 -9.77
N LYS A 131 -4.45 8.59 -8.65
CA LYS A 131 -5.17 9.20 -7.51
C LYS A 131 -4.44 10.47 -7.09
N LYS A 132 -5.12 11.38 -6.37
CA LYS A 132 -4.52 12.63 -5.83
C LYS A 132 -3.17 12.36 -5.13
N PRO A 133 -2.19 13.28 -5.13
CA PRO A 133 -0.85 13.04 -4.61
C PRO A 133 -0.86 12.79 -3.08
N LEU A 134 0.06 11.94 -2.59
CA LEU A 134 0.08 11.40 -1.21
C LEU A 134 0.01 12.46 -0.09
N HIS A 135 0.53 13.66 -0.32
CA HIS A 135 0.52 14.76 0.66
C HIS A 135 -0.86 15.46 0.81
N GLU A 136 -1.80 15.19 -0.08
CA GLU A 136 -3.19 15.66 0.01
C GLU A 136 -4.13 14.64 0.68
N TRP A 137 -3.61 13.47 1.05
CA TRP A 137 -4.40 12.44 1.72
C TRP A 137 -4.49 12.82 3.19
N LYS A 138 -5.62 13.41 3.58
CA LYS A 138 -5.95 13.53 5.00
C LYS A 138 -5.98 12.13 5.61
N GLU A 139 -5.45 11.98 6.82
CA GLU A 139 -5.61 10.76 7.61
C GLU A 139 -7.09 10.37 7.59
N ILE A 140 -7.38 9.17 7.10
CA ILE A 140 -8.73 8.62 7.16
C ILE A 140 -8.94 8.19 8.60
N GLY A 141 -9.32 9.14 9.45
CA GLY A 141 -10.15 8.84 10.61
C GLY A 141 -11.36 8.09 10.10
N VAL A 142 -11.79 7.04 10.81
CA VAL A 142 -12.88 6.13 10.40
C VAL A 142 -14.12 6.94 9.98
N MET A 143 -14.25 7.23 8.68
CA MET A 143 -15.39 7.96 8.14
C MET A 143 -16.48 6.95 7.81
N ASP A 144 -17.68 7.21 8.31
CA ASP A 144 -18.85 6.39 7.99
C ASP A 144 -19.19 6.48 6.49
N SER A 145 -19.93 5.48 6.01
CA SER A 145 -20.27 5.33 4.61
C SER A 145 -21.09 6.49 4.03
N ALA A 146 -21.85 7.22 4.85
CA ALA A 146 -22.65 8.37 4.40
C ALA A 146 -21.77 9.61 4.21
N SER A 147 -20.77 9.79 5.08
CA SER A 147 -19.77 10.85 4.99
C SER A 147 -18.87 10.68 3.75
N LEU A 148 -18.45 9.45 3.44
CA LEU A 148 -17.70 9.15 2.21
C LEU A 148 -18.50 9.47 0.94
N ARG A 149 -19.82 9.18 0.94
CA ARG A 149 -20.69 9.40 -0.21
C ARG A 149 -20.93 10.88 -0.48
N ARG A 150 -21.04 11.69 0.59
CA ARG A 150 -21.09 13.16 0.48
C ARG A 150 -19.80 13.74 -0.08
N ALA A 151 -18.65 13.33 0.46
CA ALA A 151 -17.35 13.80 -0.01
C ALA A 151 -17.09 13.45 -1.49
N TYR A 152 -17.49 12.25 -1.93
CA TYR A 152 -17.39 11.85 -3.34
C TYR A 152 -18.25 12.72 -4.26
N ASN A 153 -19.51 12.98 -3.86
CA ASN A 153 -20.43 13.81 -4.65
C ASN A 153 -20.04 15.29 -4.71
N GLU A 154 -19.29 15.79 -3.72
CA GLU A 154 -18.74 17.16 -3.75
C GLU A 154 -17.48 17.26 -4.62
N LEU A 155 -16.67 16.19 -4.68
CA LEU A 155 -15.46 16.13 -5.49
C LEU A 155 -15.72 15.93 -7.00
N CYS A 156 -16.91 15.44 -7.36
CA CYS A 156 -17.32 15.17 -8.74
C CYS A 156 -18.28 16.22 -9.32
N LYS A 157 -18.36 17.41 -8.71
CA LYS A 157 -18.94 18.63 -9.30
C LYS A 157 -17.84 19.50 -9.87
#